data_AF-A0A3E2XLW9-F1
#
_entry.id   AF-A0A3E2XLW9-F1
#
_cell.length_a   1.000
_cell.length_b   1.000
_cell.length_c   1.000
_cell.angle_alpha   90.00
_cell.angle_beta   90.00
_cell.angle_gamma   90.00
#
_symmetry.space_group_name_H-M   'P 1'
#
loop_
_entity.id
_entity.type
_entity.pdbx_description
1 polymer ?
#
loop_
_entity_poly.entity_id
_entity_poly.type
_entity_poly.pdbx_seq_one_letter_code
_entity_poly.pdbx_strand_id
1 'polypeptide(L)'
;MIFVTGGCFQGKQQWVLQNCQVQPFRVTDGAVCSMEAIKSAGVLDHFHLLVRRWMQAGKIPADETEKILSDNPDIVIITDEIGSGIVPLDVKEREWREVHGRICCQLAGRADTVFRVIAGIGQKIK
;
A
#
# COMPACT_ATOMS: atom_id res chain seq x y z
N MET A 1 10.39 5.32 -5.39
CA MET A 1 9.02 4.86 -5.05
C MET A 1 8.06 6.02 -4.77
N ILE A 2 6.83 5.94 -5.29
CA ILE A 2 5.69 6.78 -4.87
C ILE A 2 4.78 5.98 -3.92
N PHE A 3 4.38 6.60 -2.80
CA PHE A 3 3.41 6.01 -1.87
C PHE A 3 2.10 6.79 -1.89
N VAL A 4 0.97 6.08 -2.03
CA VAL A 4 -0.36 6.68 -2.16
C VAL A 4 -1.30 6.09 -1.12
N THR A 5 -1.94 6.96 -0.36
CA THR A 5 -2.87 6.60 0.71
C THR A 5 -4.19 7.37 0.60
N GLY A 6 -5.20 6.94 1.35
CA GLY A 6 -6.53 7.53 1.37
C GLY A 6 -7.60 6.49 1.70
N GLY A 7 -8.82 6.94 1.98
CA GLY A 7 -9.92 6.04 2.32
C GLY A 7 -10.27 5.02 1.22
N CYS A 8 -11.10 4.03 1.59
CA CYS A 8 -11.66 3.09 0.63
C CYS A 8 -12.52 3.82 -0.42
N PHE A 9 -12.49 3.31 -1.66
CA PHE A 9 -13.27 3.84 -2.79
C PHE A 9 -13.03 5.32 -3.17
N GLN A 10 -11.89 5.90 -2.77
CA GLN A 10 -11.55 7.31 -3.04
C GLN A 10 -10.86 7.55 -4.40
N GLY A 11 -10.86 6.57 -5.31
CA GLY A 11 -10.29 6.73 -6.66
C GLY A 11 -8.77 6.71 -6.76
N LYS A 12 -8.05 6.18 -5.76
CA LYS A 12 -6.57 6.12 -5.71
C LYS A 12 -5.93 5.51 -6.97
N GLN A 13 -6.38 4.32 -7.37
CA GLN A 13 -5.83 3.63 -8.54
C GLN A 13 -5.97 4.48 -9.81
N GLN A 14 -7.19 4.98 -10.08
CA GLN A 14 -7.46 5.82 -11.24
C GLN A 14 -6.60 7.09 -11.22
N TRP A 15 -6.47 7.73 -10.05
CA TRP A 15 -5.65 8.91 -9.89
C TRP A 15 -4.17 8.62 -10.19
N VAL A 16 -3.62 7.50 -9.69
CA VAL A 16 -2.24 7.08 -9.98
C VAL A 16 -2.04 6.87 -11.47
N LEU A 17 -2.93 6.14 -12.14
CA LEU A 17 -2.79 5.86 -13.58
C LEU A 17 -2.86 7.13 -14.44
N GLN A 18 -3.55 8.18 -13.98
CA GLN A 18 -3.66 9.44 -14.70
C GLN A 18 -2.51 10.43 -14.42
N ASN A 19 -1.97 10.42 -13.20
CA ASN A 19 -1.08 11.50 -12.72
C ASN A 19 0.35 11.03 -12.45
N CYS A 20 0.58 9.73 -12.25
CA CYS A 20 1.91 9.18 -12.03
C CYS A 20 2.46 8.59 -13.33
N GLN A 21 3.73 8.85 -13.63
CA GLN A 21 4.42 8.18 -14.73
C GLN A 21 4.78 6.76 -14.27
N VAL A 22 3.87 5.81 -14.46
CA VAL A 22 4.06 4.43 -14.02
C VAL A 22 4.61 3.58 -15.16
N GLN A 23 5.71 2.87 -14.92
CA GLN A 23 6.22 1.83 -15.82
C GLN A 23 6.68 0.62 -14.98
N PRO A 24 6.29 -0.61 -15.34
CA PRO A 24 5.31 -0.96 -16.37
C PRO A 24 3.89 -0.55 -15.97
N PHE A 25 2.99 -0.34 -16.93
CA PHE A 25 1.57 -0.01 -16.69
C PHE A 25 0.73 -1.20 -16.17
N ARG A 26 1.35 -2.07 -15.37
CA ARG A 26 0.74 -3.27 -14.79
C ARG A 26 0.39 -3.00 -13.34
N VAL A 27 -0.90 -3.07 -13.03
CA VAL A 27 -1.43 -3.03 -11.67
C VAL A 27 -1.56 -4.47 -11.15
N THR A 28 -1.12 -4.71 -9.93
CA THR A 28 -1.38 -5.95 -9.20
C THR A 28 -2.12 -5.67 -7.90
N ASP A 29 -2.96 -6.60 -7.47
CA ASP A 29 -3.84 -6.43 -6.32
C ASP A 29 -3.35 -7.23 -5.10
N GLY A 30 -3.03 -6.53 -4.02
CA GLY A 30 -2.55 -7.09 -2.76
C GLY A 30 -3.46 -8.16 -2.14
N ALA A 31 -4.75 -8.19 -2.45
CA ALA A 31 -5.68 -9.21 -1.99
C ALA A 31 -5.38 -10.61 -2.56
N VAL A 32 -4.79 -10.69 -3.76
CA VAL A 32 -4.68 -11.96 -4.50
C VAL A 32 -3.32 -12.19 -5.17
N CYS A 33 -2.49 -11.16 -5.32
CA CYS A 33 -1.24 -11.24 -6.08
C CYS A 33 -0.23 -12.24 -5.49
N SER A 34 0.66 -12.74 -6.35
CA SER A 34 1.89 -13.44 -5.95
C SER A 34 3.07 -12.47 -5.82
N MET A 35 4.20 -12.93 -5.27
CA MET A 35 5.40 -12.10 -5.16
C MET A 35 5.99 -11.79 -6.54
N GLU A 36 5.95 -12.74 -7.48
CA GLU A 36 6.43 -12.56 -8.85
C GLU A 36 5.62 -11.50 -9.61
N ALA A 37 4.30 -11.43 -9.36
CA ALA A 37 3.46 -10.40 -9.93
C ALA A 37 3.88 -9.00 -9.47
N ILE A 38 4.26 -8.86 -8.19
CA ILE A 38 4.73 -7.59 -7.60
C ILE A 38 6.06 -7.16 -8.22
N LYS A 39 7.01 -8.09 -8.43
CA LYS A 39 8.32 -7.78 -9.03
C LYS A 39 8.22 -7.21 -10.44
N SER A 40 7.16 -7.54 -11.18
CA SER A 40 6.94 -7.10 -12.56
C SER A 40 5.82 -6.07 -12.71
N ALA A 41 5.26 -5.57 -11.61
CA ALA A 41 4.21 -4.57 -11.61
C ALA A 41 4.80 -3.15 -11.44
N GLY A 42 4.15 -2.16 -12.03
CA GLY A 42 4.44 -0.75 -11.72
C GLY A 42 3.58 -0.23 -10.57
N VAL A 43 2.43 -0.85 -10.32
CA VAL A 43 1.52 -0.48 -9.21
C VAL A 43 1.14 -1.71 -8.40
N LEU A 44 1.29 -1.63 -7.08
CA LEU A 44 0.69 -2.53 -6.11
C LEU A 44 -0.46 -1.83 -5.41
N ASP A 45 -1.69 -2.24 -5.72
CA ASP A 45 -2.90 -1.75 -5.06
C ASP A 45 -3.32 -2.63 -3.88
N HIS A 46 -4.21 -2.10 -3.03
CA HIS A 46 -4.75 -2.76 -1.86
C HIS A 46 -3.66 -3.35 -0.93
N PHE A 47 -2.56 -2.62 -0.73
CA PHE A 47 -1.43 -3.07 0.08
C PHE A 47 -1.82 -3.50 1.52
N HIS A 48 -2.78 -2.82 2.15
CA HIS A 48 -3.35 -3.23 3.43
C HIS A 48 -3.86 -4.69 3.45
N LEU A 49 -4.45 -5.20 2.35
CA LEU A 49 -4.88 -6.59 2.24
C LEU A 49 -3.69 -7.56 2.10
N LEU A 50 -2.61 -7.13 1.43
CA LEU A 50 -1.38 -7.92 1.38
C LEU A 50 -0.76 -8.08 2.77
N VAL A 51 -0.69 -6.99 3.55
CA VAL A 51 -0.25 -7.03 4.96
C VAL A 51 -1.11 -8.02 5.76
N ARG A 52 -2.43 -8.01 5.55
CA ARG A 52 -3.34 -8.95 6.22
C ARG A 52 -3.01 -10.41 5.89
N ARG A 53 -2.79 -10.72 4.61
CA ARG A 53 -2.43 -12.07 4.14
C ARG A 53 -1.11 -12.53 4.73
N TRP A 54 -0.11 -11.65 4.79
CA TRP A 54 1.17 -11.98 5.41
C TRP A 54 1.02 -12.31 6.89
N MET A 55 0.27 -11.51 7.65
CA MET A 55 0.02 -11.79 9.07
C MET A 55 -0.71 -13.12 9.26
N GLN A 56 -1.72 -13.40 8.43
CA GLN A 56 -2.45 -14.69 8.45
C GLN A 56 -1.55 -15.88 8.11
N ALA A 57 -0.53 -15.68 7.27
CA ALA A 57 0.47 -16.67 6.91
C ALA A 57 1.65 -16.75 7.91
N GLY A 58 1.61 -16.01 9.02
CA GLY A 58 2.68 -15.99 10.03
C GLY A 58 3.97 -15.32 9.56
N LYS A 59 3.92 -14.51 8.50
CA LYS A 59 5.05 -13.73 8.00
C LYS A 59 5.19 -12.41 8.78
N ILE A 60 6.38 -11.83 8.75
CA ILE A 60 6.67 -10.51 9.30
C ILE A 60 6.48 -9.46 8.20
N PRO A 61 5.43 -8.62 8.23
CA PRO A 61 5.12 -7.72 7.12
C PRO A 61 6.20 -6.67 6.85
N ALA A 62 6.96 -6.25 7.86
CA ALA A 62 8.07 -5.30 7.68
C ALA A 62 9.17 -5.91 6.79
N ASP A 63 9.57 -7.15 7.05
CA ASP A 63 10.59 -7.86 6.25
C ASP A 63 10.09 -8.13 4.82
N GLU A 64 8.83 -8.51 4.67
CA GLU A 64 8.24 -8.74 3.34
C GLU A 64 8.13 -7.43 2.54
N THR A 65 7.84 -6.32 3.22
CA THR A 65 7.83 -4.99 2.60
C THR A 65 9.23 -4.64 2.11
N GLU A 66 10.27 -4.81 2.93
CA GLU A 66 11.66 -4.58 2.54
C GLU A 66 12.06 -5.36 1.28
N LYS A 67 11.66 -6.63 1.19
CA LYS A 67 11.91 -7.47 0.01
C LYS A 67 11.26 -6.89 -1.24
N ILE A 68 10.01 -6.41 -1.15
CA ILE A 68 9.35 -5.75 -2.28
C ILE A 68 10.15 -4.52 -2.72
N LEU A 69 10.59 -3.69 -1.77
CA LEU A 69 11.28 -2.44 -2.10
C LEU A 69 12.66 -2.69 -2.71
N SER A 70 13.34 -3.74 -2.24
CA SER A 70 14.65 -4.15 -2.77
C SER A 70 14.53 -4.73 -4.18
N ASP A 71 13.52 -5.56 -4.42
CA ASP A 71 13.30 -6.22 -5.71
C ASP A 71 12.67 -5.29 -6.77
N ASN A 72 11.89 -4.30 -6.34
CA ASN A 72 11.17 -3.36 -7.20
C ASN A 72 11.15 -1.94 -6.58
N PRO A 73 12.28 -1.20 -6.63
CA PRO A 73 12.45 0.09 -5.94
C PRO A 73 11.58 1.23 -6.50
N ASP A 74 11.14 1.11 -7.75
CA ASP A 74 10.35 2.13 -8.46
C ASP A 74 8.83 1.90 -8.37
N ILE A 75 8.40 0.82 -7.71
CA ILE A 75 6.97 0.49 -7.58
C ILE A 75 6.17 1.64 -6.96
N VAL A 76 4.93 1.82 -7.42
CA VAL A 76 3.93 2.67 -6.76
C VAL A 76 3.09 1.82 -5.84
N ILE A 77 3.06 2.15 -4.55
CA ILE A 77 2.26 1.42 -3.55
C ILE A 77 1.01 2.23 -3.22
N ILE A 78 -0.16 1.61 -3.36
CA ILE A 78 -1.45 2.17 -3.00
C ILE A 78 -2.05 1.39 -1.82
N THR A 79 -2.51 2.11 -0.81
CA THR A 79 -3.17 1.51 0.35
C THR A 79 -4.38 2.29 0.83
N ASP A 80 -5.34 1.58 1.41
CA ASP A 80 -6.41 2.21 2.18
C ASP A 80 -5.88 2.63 3.55
N GLU A 81 -6.37 3.76 4.04
CA GLU A 81 -6.26 4.15 5.44
C GLU A 81 -7.28 3.38 6.27
N ILE A 82 -6.80 2.51 7.17
CA ILE A 82 -7.65 1.66 8.03
C ILE A 82 -7.53 1.99 9.53
N GLY A 83 -6.70 2.99 9.88
CA GLY A 83 -6.42 3.39 11.27
C GLY A 83 -7.30 4.51 11.84
N SER A 84 -8.06 5.22 10.99
CA SER A 84 -8.78 6.46 11.37
C SER A 84 -10.24 6.24 11.79
N GLY A 85 -10.65 4.98 11.98
CA GLY A 85 -12.01 4.61 12.39
C GLY A 85 -12.12 4.21 13.87
N ILE A 86 -13.23 3.57 14.23
CA ILE A 86 -13.42 3.00 15.56
C ILE A 86 -12.41 1.86 15.78
N VAL A 87 -11.88 1.77 17.01
CA VAL A 87 -10.99 0.67 17.43
C VAL A 87 -11.75 -0.65 17.41
N PRO A 88 -11.28 -1.68 16.68
CA PRO A 88 -11.98 -2.97 16.60
C PRO A 88 -12.03 -3.70 17.95
N LEU A 89 -13.15 -4.39 18.18
CA LEU A 89 -13.29 -5.35 19.28
C LEU A 89 -12.41 -6.58 19.08
N ASP A 90 -12.33 -7.07 17.83
CA ASP A 90 -11.47 -8.20 17.47
C ASP A 90 -9.99 -7.81 17.59
N VAL A 91 -9.25 -8.62 18.36
CA VAL A 91 -7.83 -8.40 18.62
C VAL A 91 -7.02 -8.53 17.33
N LYS A 92 -7.37 -9.49 16.45
CA LYS A 92 -6.63 -9.70 15.19
C LYS A 92 -6.81 -8.53 14.24
N GLU A 93 -8.02 -7.98 14.14
CA GLU A 93 -8.28 -6.79 13.34
C GLU A 93 -7.51 -5.57 13.89
N ARG A 94 -7.49 -5.38 15.21
CA ARG A 94 -6.74 -4.29 15.85
C ARG A 94 -5.24 -4.41 15.61
N GLU A 95 -4.67 -5.59 15.79
CA GLU A 95 -3.25 -5.88 15.56
C GLU A 95 -2.88 -5.64 14.09
N TRP A 96 -3.71 -6.10 13.15
CA TRP A 96 -3.49 -5.84 11.72
C TRP A 96 -3.45 -4.35 11.40
N ARG A 97 -4.39 -3.56 11.93
CA ARG A 97 -4.42 -2.10 11.73
C ARG A 97 -3.19 -1.41 12.33
N GLU A 98 -2.72 -1.85 13.50
CA GLU A 98 -1.51 -1.31 14.11
C GLU A 98 -0.26 -1.63 13.29
N VAL A 99 -0.07 -2.89 12.91
CA VAL A 99 1.07 -3.33 12.10
C VAL A 99 1.07 -2.63 10.74
N HIS A 100 -0.08 -2.56 10.07
CA HIS A 100 -0.24 -1.83 8.80
C HIS A 100 0.10 -0.35 8.95
N GLY A 101 -0.38 0.31 10.02
CA GLY A 101 -0.06 1.71 10.29
C GLY A 101 1.43 1.97 10.45
N ARG A 102 2.13 1.12 11.22
CA ARG A 102 3.59 1.21 11.40
C ARG A 102 4.35 1.05 10.08
N ILE A 103 3.93 0.14 9.21
CA ILE A 103 4.52 -0.04 7.88
C ILE A 103 4.24 1.17 6.99
N CYS A 104 3.03 1.75 7.05
CA CYS A 104 2.73 2.98 6.33
C CYS A 104 3.67 4.12 6.73
N CYS A 105 4.01 4.25 8.02
CA CYS A 105 5.01 5.22 8.47
C CYS A 105 6.40 4.94 7.86
N GLN A 106 6.81 3.68 7.80
CA GLN A 106 8.09 3.28 7.18
C GLN A 106 8.10 3.60 5.68
N LEU A 107 7.03 3.24 4.96
CA LEU A 107 6.86 3.53 3.54
C LEU A 107 6.88 5.03 3.28
N ALA A 108 6.11 5.83 4.02
CA ALA A 108 6.11 7.28 3.89
C ALA A 108 7.48 7.90 4.20
N GLY A 109 8.21 7.34 5.18
CA GLY A 109 9.57 7.75 5.51
C GLY A 109 10.56 7.55 4.35
N ARG A 110 10.41 6.45 3.61
CA ARG A 110 11.31 6.07 2.49
C ARG A 110 10.88 6.57 1.12
N ALA A 111 9.58 6.81 0.91
CA ALA A 111 9.05 7.22 -0.38
C ALA A 111 9.61 8.59 -0.81
N ASP A 112 9.90 8.74 -2.10
CA ASP A 112 10.33 10.02 -2.68
C ASP A 112 9.19 11.04 -2.71
N THR A 113 7.96 10.54 -2.82
CA THR A 113 6.76 11.36 -2.83
C THR A 113 5.60 10.57 -2.20
N VAL A 114 4.81 11.27 -1.39
CA VAL A 114 3.61 10.72 -0.76
C VAL A 114 2.39 11.53 -1.18
N PHE A 115 1.37 10.83 -1.66
CA PHE A 115 0.07 11.42 -1.97
C PHE A 115 -1.02 10.88 -1.06
N ARG A 116 -1.92 11.76 -0.64
CA ARG A 116 -3.23 11.39 -0.09
C ARG A 116 -4.30 11.69 -1.12
N VAL A 117 -5.12 10.71 -1.48
CA VAL A 117 -6.23 10.89 -2.43
C VAL A 117 -7.57 10.84 -1.71
N ILE A 118 -8.38 11.88 -1.89
CA ILE A 118 -9.74 11.98 -1.34
C ILE A 118 -10.66 12.45 -2.47
N ALA A 119 -11.78 11.75 -2.68
CA ALA A 119 -12.73 12.01 -3.76
C ALA A 119 -12.06 12.13 -5.15
N GLY A 120 -11.05 11.30 -5.42
CA GLY A 120 -10.27 11.33 -6.67
C GLY A 120 -9.28 12.49 -6.77
N ILE A 121 -9.14 13.32 -5.75
CA ILE A 121 -8.23 14.48 -5.73
C ILE A 121 -6.98 14.10 -4.93
N GLY A 122 -5.83 14.05 -5.61
CA GLY A 122 -4.53 13.81 -4.98
C GLY A 122 -3.92 15.07 -4.39
N GLN A 123 -3.51 14.99 -3.12
CA GLN A 123 -2.76 16.01 -2.40
C GLN A 123 -1.35 15.46 -2.11
N LYS A 124 -0.31 16.15 -2.59
CA LYS A 124 1.08 15.83 -2.21
C LYS A 124 1.31 16.25 -0.76
N ILE A 125 1.75 15.32 0.07
CA ILE A 125 2.04 15.53 1.49
C ILE A 125 3.52 15.28 1.86
N LYS A 126 4.31 14.77 0.91
CA LYS A 126 5.78 14.71 0.91
C LYS A 126 6.23 14.72 -0.55
#